data_AF-A0A507BH69-F1
#
_entry.id   AF-A0A507BH69-F1
#
_cell.length_a   1.000
_cell.length_b   1.000
_cell.length_c   1.000
_cell.angle_alpha   90.00
_cell.angle_beta   90.00
_cell.angle_gamma   90.00
#
_symmetry.space_group_name_H-M   'P 1'
#
loop_
_entity.id
_entity.type
_entity.pdbx_description
1 polymer ?
#
loop_
_entity_poly.entity_id
_entity_poly.type
_entity_poly.pdbx_seq_one_letter_code
_entity_poly.pdbx_strand_id
1 'polypeptide(L)'
;MLVLDPTKAWLPLWGLLLTTIWVQGAPVDGLVTSPQCDNLNDAIQNIEQVQAYLQGMLFGGLPLSASDAHDMVSQIFEALEKPVAEVKALRDTTCQLQLFRRTHLVERQDSTPVCKIIDQVHDELVQVDGMADKLAALPGGDLLDTPGIKEQLANAEANLKTAQRLFRDAGSCPGE
;
A
#
# COMPACT_ATOMS: atom_id res chain seq x y z
N MET A 1 -18.69 -40.54 -57.49
CA MET A 1 -17.76 -39.40 -57.54
C MET A 1 -18.36 -38.31 -56.65
N LEU A 2 -17.89 -38.21 -55.41
CA LEU A 2 -18.33 -37.22 -54.42
C LEU A 2 -17.16 -36.29 -54.20
N VAL A 3 -17.32 -35.04 -54.63
CA VAL A 3 -16.33 -33.97 -54.50
C VAL A 3 -16.43 -33.43 -53.07
N LEU A 4 -15.39 -33.66 -52.28
CA LEU A 4 -15.23 -33.13 -50.92
C LEU A 4 -14.56 -31.74 -51.02
N ASP A 5 -15.24 -30.74 -50.45
CA ASP A 5 -14.79 -29.36 -50.34
C ASP A 5 -13.60 -29.24 -49.37
N PRO A 6 -12.43 -28.73 -49.79
CA PRO A 6 -11.20 -28.74 -48.99
C PRO A 6 -11.08 -27.58 -47.99
N THR A 7 -12.09 -26.71 -47.84
CA THR A 7 -11.92 -25.45 -47.07
C THR A 7 -12.42 -25.47 -45.62
N LYS A 8 -12.94 -26.59 -45.11
CA LYS A 8 -13.48 -26.65 -43.72
C LYS A 8 -12.96 -27.81 -42.87
N ALA A 9 -11.76 -28.30 -43.15
CA ALA A 9 -11.11 -29.36 -42.39
C ALA A 9 -9.91 -28.84 -41.57
N TRP A 10 -10.15 -27.86 -40.69
CA TRP A 10 -9.17 -27.47 -39.67
C TRP A 10 -9.89 -27.32 -38.32
N LEU A 11 -10.08 -28.44 -37.63
CA LEU A 11 -10.23 -28.43 -36.17
C LEU A 11 -9.03 -29.19 -35.59
N PRO A 12 -8.11 -28.49 -34.91
CA PRO A 12 -6.83 -29.05 -34.53
C PRO A 12 -6.96 -30.01 -33.34
N LEU A 13 -6.18 -31.09 -33.43
CA LEU A 13 -5.77 -31.99 -32.35
C LEU A 13 -5.13 -31.21 -31.18
N TRP A 14 -5.95 -30.63 -30.32
CA TRP A 14 -5.56 -30.14 -28.99
C TRP A 14 -6.41 -30.75 -27.86
N GLY A 15 -7.25 -31.72 -28.19
CA GLY A 15 -7.98 -32.52 -27.21
C GLY A 15 -7.16 -33.70 -26.76
N LEU A 16 -6.15 -33.49 -25.90
CA LEU A 16 -5.58 -34.48 -24.97
C LEU A 16 -4.29 -33.92 -24.35
N LEU A 17 -4.41 -33.01 -23.37
CA LEU A 17 -3.39 -32.78 -22.31
C LEU A 17 -3.75 -31.60 -21.38
N LEU A 18 -4.92 -31.59 -20.75
CA LEU A 18 -5.17 -30.74 -19.57
C LEU A 18 -6.14 -31.43 -18.60
N THR A 19 -5.71 -32.58 -18.05
CA THR A 19 -6.21 -33.06 -16.76
C THR A 19 -5.22 -32.66 -15.66
N THR A 20 -4.86 -31.39 -15.60
CA THR A 20 -4.28 -30.79 -14.40
C THR A 20 -5.43 -30.35 -13.51
N ILE A 21 -5.79 -31.26 -12.61
CA ILE A 21 -6.35 -31.04 -11.28
C ILE A 21 -6.70 -29.57 -11.01
N TRP A 22 -7.96 -29.19 -11.29
CA TRP A 22 -8.57 -28.07 -10.58
C TRP A 22 -8.77 -28.55 -9.15
N VAL A 23 -7.73 -28.39 -8.31
CA VAL A 23 -8.02 -28.07 -6.92
C VAL A 23 -8.67 -26.71 -7.03
N GLN A 24 -10.00 -26.69 -7.11
CA GLN A 24 -10.75 -25.53 -6.66
C GLN A 24 -10.33 -25.36 -5.21
N GLY A 25 -9.26 -24.60 -4.99
CA GLY A 25 -9.09 -23.88 -3.77
C GLY A 25 -10.38 -23.11 -3.65
N ALA A 26 -11.25 -23.57 -2.75
CA ALA A 26 -12.30 -22.72 -2.23
C ALA A 26 -11.63 -21.36 -1.97
N PRO A 27 -12.28 -20.23 -2.31
CA PRO A 27 -11.80 -18.95 -1.83
C PRO A 27 -11.48 -19.16 -0.35
N VAL A 28 -10.26 -18.80 0.06
CA VAL A 28 -9.93 -18.76 1.48
C VAL A 28 -10.74 -17.60 2.03
N ASP A 29 -12.04 -17.82 2.22
CA ASP A 29 -13.03 -16.97 2.88
C ASP A 29 -12.74 -16.94 4.39
N GLY A 30 -11.46 -16.73 4.72
CA GLY A 30 -10.89 -17.01 6.03
C GLY A 30 -9.49 -16.43 6.22
N LEU A 31 -9.03 -15.51 5.36
CA LEU A 31 -8.15 -14.45 5.84
C LEU A 31 -9.02 -13.60 6.76
N VAL A 32 -8.99 -13.89 8.06
CA VAL A 32 -9.50 -12.97 9.07
C VAL A 32 -8.59 -11.74 9.00
N THR A 33 -8.85 -10.84 8.05
CA THR A 33 -8.29 -9.51 8.10
C THR A 33 -8.97 -8.86 9.28
N SER A 34 -8.22 -8.77 10.38
CA SER A 34 -8.75 -8.11 11.54
C SER A 34 -8.89 -6.62 11.21
N PRO A 35 -9.83 -5.88 11.82
CA PRO A 35 -9.99 -4.45 11.51
C PRO A 35 -8.70 -3.64 11.66
N GLN A 36 -7.74 -4.07 12.50
CA GLN A 36 -6.39 -3.50 12.56
C GLN A 36 -5.68 -3.56 11.19
N CYS A 37 -5.74 -4.70 10.53
CA CYS A 37 -5.07 -4.98 9.27
C CYS A 37 -5.71 -4.28 8.08
N ASP A 38 -7.04 -4.15 8.08
CA ASP A 38 -7.75 -3.36 7.06
C ASP A 38 -7.32 -1.90 7.13
N ASN A 39 -7.29 -1.31 8.34
CA ASN A 39 -6.83 0.06 8.51
C ASN A 39 -5.35 0.25 8.13
N LEU A 40 -4.47 -0.72 8.40
CA LEU A 40 -3.08 -0.66 7.92
C LEU A 40 -3.00 -0.74 6.38
N ASN A 41 -3.82 -1.58 5.74
CA ASN A 41 -3.89 -1.68 4.28
C ASN A 41 -4.40 -0.39 3.65
N ASP A 42 -5.47 0.18 4.18
CA ASP A 42 -6.05 1.42 3.67
C ASP A 42 -5.07 2.59 3.85
N ALA A 43 -4.33 2.64 4.97
CA ALA A 43 -3.24 3.60 5.15
C ALA A 43 -2.16 3.45 4.06
N ILE A 44 -1.70 2.21 3.78
CA ILE A 44 -0.72 1.94 2.72
C ILE A 44 -1.25 2.43 1.36
N GLN A 45 -2.49 2.08 1.01
CA GLN A 45 -3.08 2.45 -0.27
C GLN A 45 -3.13 3.96 -0.46
N ASN A 46 -3.56 4.71 0.57
CA ASN A 46 -3.62 6.16 0.49
C ASN A 46 -2.22 6.78 0.30
N ILE A 47 -1.21 6.29 1.01
CA ILE A 47 0.17 6.79 0.84
C ILE A 47 0.72 6.42 -0.55
N GLU A 48 0.49 5.20 -1.03
CA GLU A 48 0.94 4.75 -2.35
C GLU A 48 0.26 5.53 -3.49
N GLN A 49 -1.01 5.93 -3.32
CA GLN A 49 -1.69 6.81 -4.28
C GLN A 49 -0.98 8.16 -4.40
N VAL A 50 -0.56 8.75 -3.28
CA VAL A 50 0.25 9.98 -3.29
C VAL A 50 1.57 9.72 -4.01
N GLN A 51 2.30 8.65 -3.70
CA GLN A 51 3.56 8.32 -4.36
C GLN A 51 3.39 8.14 -5.88
N ALA A 52 2.36 7.41 -6.32
CA ALA A 52 2.08 7.21 -7.74
C ALA A 52 1.76 8.53 -8.45
N TYR A 53 1.00 9.43 -7.79
CA TYR A 53 0.73 10.77 -8.30
C TYR A 53 2.01 11.59 -8.46
N LEU A 54 2.84 11.69 -7.41
CA LEU A 54 4.12 12.42 -7.44
C LEU A 54 5.09 11.84 -8.47
N GLN A 55 5.17 10.51 -8.59
CA GLN A 55 5.97 9.83 -9.60
C GLN A 55 5.51 10.19 -11.02
N GLY A 56 4.19 10.23 -11.26
CA GLY A 56 3.62 10.70 -12.52
C GLY A 56 4.05 12.12 -12.87
N MET A 57 4.32 12.98 -11.88
CA MET A 57 4.76 14.35 -12.10
C MET A 57 6.26 14.46 -12.36
N LEU A 58 7.08 13.68 -11.65
CA LEU A 58 8.54 13.61 -11.85
C LEU A 58 8.91 13.03 -13.22
N PHE A 59 8.17 12.01 -13.68
CA PHE A 59 8.58 11.22 -14.86
C PHE A 59 7.59 11.30 -16.04
N GLY A 60 6.36 11.77 -15.83
CA GLY A 60 5.28 11.83 -16.84
C GLY A 60 5.16 13.16 -17.58
N GLY A 61 6.02 14.14 -17.30
CA GLY A 61 6.16 15.34 -18.13
C GLY A 61 5.21 16.50 -17.82
N LEU A 62 4.68 16.60 -16.59
CA LEU A 62 4.08 17.86 -16.15
C LEU A 62 5.19 18.93 -16.14
N PRO A 63 5.06 20.05 -16.88
CA PRO A 63 6.07 21.08 -16.88
C PRO A 63 5.96 21.86 -15.57
N LEU A 64 6.50 21.28 -14.48
CA LEU A 64 6.93 22.05 -13.33
C LEU A 64 8.06 22.95 -13.81
N SER A 65 7.67 24.10 -14.35
CA SER A 65 8.57 25.08 -14.94
C SER A 65 9.53 25.69 -13.90
N ALA A 66 9.26 25.48 -12.60
CA ALA A 66 10.10 25.85 -11.49
C ALA A 66 10.90 24.65 -10.96
N SER A 67 12.24 24.77 -10.98
CA SER A 67 13.17 23.80 -10.37
C SER A 67 12.78 23.48 -8.92
N ASP A 68 12.42 24.52 -8.15
CA ASP A 68 12.09 24.37 -6.73
C ASP A 68 10.85 23.50 -6.48
N ALA A 69 9.84 23.56 -7.36
CA ALA A 69 8.64 22.74 -7.23
C ALA A 69 8.94 21.27 -7.58
N HIS A 70 9.76 21.04 -8.61
CA HIS A 70 10.25 19.71 -8.96
C HIS A 70 11.09 19.10 -7.83
N ASP A 71 12.01 19.88 -7.25
CA ASP A 71 12.87 19.44 -6.14
C ASP A 71 12.04 19.13 -4.88
N MET A 72 11.02 19.94 -4.59
CA MET A 72 10.10 19.70 -3.47
C MET A 72 9.25 18.44 -3.71
N VAL A 73 8.78 18.21 -4.93
CA VAL A 73 8.06 16.97 -5.28
C VAL A 73 8.96 15.75 -5.08
N SER A 74 10.24 15.81 -5.47
CA SER A 74 11.21 14.72 -5.21
C SER A 74 11.39 14.47 -3.71
N GLN A 75 11.54 15.54 -2.91
CA GLN A 75 11.67 15.43 -1.46
C GLN A 75 10.44 14.81 -0.80
N ILE A 76 9.23 15.20 -1.22
CA ILE A 76 7.98 14.60 -0.73
C ILE A 76 7.91 13.12 -1.13
N PHE A 77 8.24 12.79 -2.38
CA PHE A 77 8.24 11.41 -2.87
C PHE A 77 9.19 10.51 -2.05
N GLU A 78 10.43 10.96 -1.85
CA GLU A 78 11.45 10.26 -1.06
C GLU A 78 11.05 10.14 0.42
N ALA A 79 10.50 11.21 1.00
CA ALA A 79 10.05 11.21 2.40
C ALA A 79 8.90 10.22 2.66
N LEU A 80 8.12 9.86 1.64
CA LEU A 80 7.05 8.86 1.74
C LEU A 80 7.53 7.41 1.66
N GLU A 81 8.73 7.14 1.13
CA GLU A 81 9.22 5.76 0.97
C GLU A 81 9.36 5.04 2.31
N LYS A 82 9.91 5.74 3.31
CA LYS A 82 10.12 5.18 4.64
C LYS A 82 8.78 4.89 5.37
N PRO A 83 7.82 5.81 5.49
CA PRO A 83 6.49 5.54 6.03
C PRO A 83 5.82 4.32 5.40
N VAL A 84 5.83 4.21 4.06
CA VAL A 84 5.21 3.06 3.36
C VAL A 84 5.90 1.75 3.73
N ALA A 85 7.23 1.73 3.74
CA ALA A 85 7.99 0.54 4.10
C ALA A 85 7.71 0.09 5.54
N GLU A 86 7.64 1.03 6.49
CA GLU A 86 7.36 0.74 7.89
C GLU A 86 5.94 0.23 8.11
N VAL A 87 4.92 0.83 7.48
CA VAL A 87 3.53 0.35 7.59
C VAL A 87 3.37 -1.03 6.94
N LYS A 88 4.03 -1.30 5.80
CA LYS A 88 4.06 -2.62 5.17
C LYS A 88 4.70 -3.67 6.08
N ALA A 89 5.86 -3.36 6.65
CA ALA A 89 6.54 -4.25 7.59
C ALA A 89 5.69 -4.52 8.84
N LEU A 90 5.04 -3.49 9.37
CA LEU A 90 4.10 -3.64 10.49
C LEU A 90 2.94 -4.56 10.11
N ARG A 91 2.27 -4.30 8.98
CA ARG A 91 1.20 -5.16 8.47
C ARG A 91 1.67 -6.60 8.33
N ASP A 92 2.81 -6.82 7.69
CA ASP A 92 3.29 -8.19 7.42
C ASP A 92 3.58 -8.94 8.73
N THR A 93 4.16 -8.27 9.72
CA THR A 93 4.43 -8.87 11.04
C THR A 93 3.17 -9.08 11.87
N THR A 94 2.18 -8.19 11.83
CA THR A 94 0.98 -8.31 12.69
C THR A 94 -0.16 -9.09 12.04
N CYS A 95 -0.27 -9.07 10.71
CA CYS A 95 -1.43 -9.55 9.96
C CYS A 95 -1.17 -10.88 9.23
N GLN A 96 0.03 -11.13 8.70
CA GLN A 96 0.32 -12.39 8.01
C GLN A 96 0.62 -13.56 8.97
N LEU A 97 0.97 -13.27 10.23
CA LEU A 97 1.38 -14.27 11.22
C LEU A 97 0.25 -15.10 11.85
N GLN A 98 -1.01 -14.91 11.46
CA GLN A 98 -2.12 -15.75 11.96
C GLN A 98 -2.24 -17.12 11.25
N LEU A 99 -1.58 -17.32 10.11
CA LEU A 99 -1.58 -18.62 9.41
C LEU A 99 -0.65 -19.67 10.05
N PHE A 100 0.26 -19.29 10.95
CA PHE A 100 1.26 -20.20 11.53
C PHE A 100 1.21 -20.33 13.08
N ARG A 101 0.07 -20.02 13.71
CA ARG A 101 -0.11 -20.18 15.17
C ARG A 101 -0.34 -21.64 15.61
N ARG A 102 0.60 -22.51 15.29
CA ARG A 102 0.93 -23.71 16.08
C ARG A 102 2.41 -24.03 15.82
N THR A 103 3.37 -23.30 16.40
CA THR A 103 4.64 -23.90 16.89
C THR A 103 5.70 -22.95 17.44
N HIS A 104 5.67 -21.64 17.25
CA HIS A 104 6.81 -20.83 17.71
C HIS A 104 6.47 -19.92 18.89
N LEU A 105 6.91 -20.37 20.07
CA LEU A 105 7.37 -19.52 21.16
C LEU A 105 8.45 -18.59 20.57
N VAL A 106 8.04 -17.45 20.06
CA VAL A 106 8.95 -16.43 19.54
C VAL A 106 9.58 -15.74 20.75
N GLU A 107 10.88 -15.99 20.89
CA GLU A 107 11.82 -15.26 21.72
C GLU A 107 11.55 -13.75 21.58
N ARG A 108 11.34 -13.05 22.71
CA ARG A 108 11.13 -11.59 22.76
C ARG A 108 12.37 -10.90 22.20
N GLN A 109 12.41 -10.74 20.89
CA GLN A 109 13.27 -9.76 20.24
C GLN A 109 12.82 -8.39 20.75
N ASP A 110 13.77 -7.50 21.06
CA ASP A 110 13.56 -6.11 21.46
C ASP A 110 12.86 -5.32 20.35
N SER A 111 11.63 -5.70 20.02
CA SER A 111 10.84 -5.12 18.96
C SER A 111 10.22 -3.84 19.49
N THR A 112 10.49 -2.74 18.77
CA THR A 112 9.76 -1.49 18.95
C THR A 112 8.26 -1.79 19.02
N PRO A 113 7.56 -1.37 20.09
CA PRO A 113 6.13 -1.63 20.22
C PRO A 113 5.36 -1.15 18.98
N VAL A 114 4.34 -1.91 18.55
CA VAL A 114 3.51 -1.59 17.38
C VAL A 114 3.04 -0.14 17.41
N CYS A 115 2.55 0.33 18.55
CA CYS A 115 2.07 1.70 18.68
C CYS A 115 3.18 2.74 18.48
N LYS A 116 4.42 2.47 18.90
CA LYS A 116 5.55 3.37 18.68
C LYS A 116 5.95 3.46 17.20
N ILE A 117 5.83 2.37 16.44
CA ILE A 117 6.01 2.39 14.98
C ILE A 117 4.91 3.25 14.35
N ILE A 118 3.66 3.07 14.77
CA ILE A 118 2.54 3.87 14.25
C ILE A 118 2.72 5.37 14.58
N ASP A 119 3.20 5.71 15.78
CA ASP A 119 3.50 7.10 16.16
C ASP A 119 4.62 7.69 15.28
N GLN A 120 5.70 6.92 15.04
CA GLN A 120 6.79 7.34 14.16
C GLN A 120 6.31 7.63 12.74
N VAL A 121 5.51 6.72 12.17
CA VAL A 121 4.92 6.91 10.84
C VAL A 121 4.00 8.13 10.83
N HIS A 122 3.20 8.34 11.87
CA HIS A 122 2.33 9.51 11.96
C HIS A 122 3.13 10.82 11.96
N ASP A 123 4.19 10.92 12.76
CA ASP A 123 5.05 12.11 12.79
C ASP A 123 5.70 12.39 11.42
N GLU A 124 6.11 11.34 10.70
CA GLU A 124 6.66 11.46 9.35
C GLU A 124 5.61 11.93 8.34
N LEU A 125 4.37 11.42 8.41
CA LEU A 125 3.27 11.87 7.54
C LEU A 125 2.90 13.34 7.80
N VAL A 126 2.90 13.78 9.07
CA VAL A 126 2.69 15.20 9.43
C VAL A 126 3.79 16.08 8.86
N GLN A 127 5.05 15.61 8.85
CA GLN A 127 6.14 16.33 8.20
C GLN A 127 5.91 16.46 6.68
N VAL A 128 5.41 15.40 6.04
CA VAL A 128 5.09 15.37 4.61
C VAL A 128 3.91 16.29 4.28
N ASP A 129 2.87 16.34 5.11
CA ASP A 129 1.76 17.30 4.97
C ASP A 129 2.27 18.74 4.98
N GLY A 130 3.18 19.08 5.91
CA GLY A 130 3.83 20.38 5.94
C GLY A 130 4.72 20.68 4.72
N MET A 131 5.24 19.66 4.04
CA MET A 131 5.94 19.83 2.76
C MET A 131 4.96 20.06 1.60
N ALA A 132 3.78 19.43 1.61
CA ALA A 132 2.72 19.68 0.64
C ALA A 132 2.18 21.13 0.73
N ASP A 133 2.09 21.70 1.94
CA ASP A 133 1.75 23.12 2.12
C ASP A 133 2.80 24.06 1.52
N LYS A 134 4.08 23.75 1.70
CA LYS A 134 5.17 24.53 1.08
C LYS A 134 5.11 24.43 -0.43
N LEU A 135 4.85 23.23 -0.96
CA LEU A 135 4.72 22.98 -2.39
C LEU A 135 3.59 23.82 -3.01
N ALA A 136 2.43 23.91 -2.35
CA ALA A 136 1.31 24.74 -2.81
C ALA A 136 1.65 26.24 -2.89
N ALA A 137 2.61 26.71 -2.09
CA ALA A 137 3.05 28.10 -2.07
C ALA A 137 4.14 28.43 -3.11
N LEU A 138 4.71 27.42 -3.78
CA LEU A 138 5.75 27.61 -4.80
C LEU A 138 5.16 27.97 -6.17
N PRO A 139 5.89 28.70 -7.02
CA PRO A 139 5.50 28.93 -8.41
C PRO A 139 5.30 27.60 -9.16
N GLY A 140 4.14 27.42 -9.79
CA GLY A 140 3.77 26.16 -10.46
C GLY A 140 3.18 25.11 -9.51
N GLY A 141 3.12 25.38 -8.19
CA GLY A 141 2.43 24.55 -7.21
C GLY A 141 0.91 24.53 -7.36
N ASP A 142 0.35 25.52 -8.07
CA ASP A 142 -1.06 25.61 -8.46
C ASP A 142 -1.46 24.59 -9.54
N LEU A 143 -0.49 24.03 -10.27
CA LEU A 143 -0.70 22.93 -11.23
C LEU A 143 -0.79 21.57 -10.53
N LEU A 144 -0.53 21.54 -9.23
CA LEU A 144 -0.51 20.34 -8.41
C LEU A 144 -1.80 20.24 -7.62
N ASP A 145 -2.36 19.05 -7.56
CA ASP A 145 -3.50 18.74 -6.70
C ASP A 145 -3.03 18.57 -5.25
N THR A 146 -2.48 19.65 -4.69
CA THR A 146 -2.05 19.70 -3.30
C THR A 146 -3.18 19.43 -2.33
N PRO A 147 -4.45 19.88 -2.54
CA PRO A 147 -5.56 19.46 -1.69
C PRO A 147 -5.79 17.94 -1.72
N GLY A 148 -5.73 17.32 -2.91
CA GLY A 148 -5.84 15.86 -3.05
C GLY A 148 -4.71 15.10 -2.35
N ILE A 149 -3.47 15.57 -2.45
CA ILE A 149 -2.33 15.01 -1.68
C ILE A 149 -2.65 15.06 -0.18
N LYS A 150 -3.04 16.22 0.33
CA LYS A 150 -3.33 16.41 1.76
C LYS A 150 -4.49 15.55 2.24
N GLU A 151 -5.55 15.43 1.43
CA GLU A 151 -6.69 14.57 1.74
C GLU A 151 -6.26 13.10 1.90
N GLN A 152 -5.43 12.59 0.99
CA GLN A 152 -4.94 11.22 1.08
C GLN A 152 -4.02 11.00 2.28
N LEU A 153 -3.13 11.94 2.59
CA LEU A 153 -2.28 11.88 3.79
C LEU A 153 -3.13 11.90 5.08
N ALA A 154 -4.13 12.78 5.16
CA ALA A 154 -5.05 12.83 6.30
C ALA A 154 -5.86 11.53 6.47
N ASN A 155 -6.31 10.92 5.36
CA ASN A 155 -6.98 9.62 5.40
C ASN A 155 -6.02 8.51 5.87
N ALA A 156 -4.76 8.52 5.42
CA ALA A 156 -3.75 7.58 5.90
C ALA A 156 -3.50 7.72 7.41
N GLU A 157 -3.35 8.94 7.92
CA GLU A 157 -3.20 9.21 9.35
C GLU A 157 -4.41 8.76 10.18
N ALA A 158 -5.64 9.01 9.68
CA ALA A 158 -6.86 8.58 10.34
C ALA A 158 -6.95 7.05 10.45
N ASN A 159 -6.55 6.34 9.39
CA ASN A 159 -6.49 4.89 9.36
C ASN A 159 -5.41 4.34 10.31
N LEU A 160 -4.22 4.93 10.32
CA LEU A 160 -3.14 4.56 11.26
C LEU A 160 -3.56 4.76 12.72
N LYS A 161 -4.20 5.89 13.05
CA LYS A 161 -4.72 6.16 14.40
C LYS A 161 -5.81 5.18 14.82
N THR A 162 -6.66 4.77 13.88
CA THR A 162 -7.68 3.75 14.12
C THR A 162 -7.05 2.38 14.35
N ALA A 163 -6.07 1.98 13.52
CA ALA A 163 -5.30 0.77 13.71
C ALA A 163 -4.61 0.76 15.09
N GLN A 164 -3.97 1.87 15.48
CA GLN A 164 -3.31 2.02 16.77
C GLN A 164 -4.27 1.80 17.94
N ARG A 165 -5.45 2.43 17.91
CA ARG A 165 -6.49 2.23 18.93
C ARG A 165 -6.89 0.76 19.02
N LEU A 166 -7.12 0.10 17.88
CA LEU A 166 -7.51 -1.30 17.82
C LEU A 166 -6.38 -2.25 18.29
N PHE A 167 -5.10 -1.89 18.13
CA PHE A 167 -3.97 -2.62 18.72
C PHE A 167 -3.87 -2.42 20.23
N ARG A 168 -4.12 -1.19 20.72
CA ARG A 168 -4.17 -0.87 22.16
C ARG A 168 -5.28 -1.66 22.85
N ASP A 169 -6.49 -1.66 22.29
CA ASP A 169 -7.64 -2.39 22.82
C ASP A 169 -7.42 -3.92 22.84
N ALA A 170 -6.61 -4.43 21.91
CA ALA A 170 -6.21 -5.84 21.86
C ALA A 170 -5.07 -6.20 22.84
N GLY A 171 -4.51 -5.23 23.57
CA GLY A 171 -3.38 -5.42 24.47
C GLY A 171 -2.02 -5.59 23.77
N SER A 172 -1.94 -5.35 22.47
CA SER A 172 -0.72 -5.45 21.66
C SER A 172 0.20 -4.22 21.77
N CYS A 173 -0.22 -3.21 22.53
CA CYS A 173 0.59 -2.03 22.87
C CYS A 173 0.77 -1.90 24.38
N PRO A 174 1.60 -2.74 25.02
CA PRO A 174 1.90 -2.60 26.43
C PRO A 174 2.84 -1.41 26.68
N GLY A 175 2.42 -0.47 27.53
CA GLY A 175 3.30 0.55 28.11
C GLY A 175 3.26 1.94 27.46
N GLU A 176 2.10 2.58 27.48
CA GLU A 176 2.09 4.01 27.85
C GLU A 176 2.16 4.12 29.38
#